data_AF-W7WNC4-F1
#
_entry.id   AF-W7WNC4-F1
#
_cell.length_a   1.000
_cell.length_b   1.000
_cell.length_c   1.000
_cell.angle_alpha   90.00
_cell.angle_beta   90.00
_cell.angle_gamma   90.00
#
_symmetry.space_group_name_H-M   'P 1'
#
loop_
_entity.id
_entity.type
_entity.pdbx_description
1 polymer ?
#
loop_
_entity_poly.entity_id
_entity_poly.type
_entity_poly.pdbx_seq_one_letter_code
_entity_poly.pdbx_strand_id
1 'polypeptide(L)'
;MITDTAALQRTIEHREIFHDEMLHLMRRIMSGEMSPVMIAALAVGLRVKKESIGEIAAAATVMREFATPVPVADTEHLVDLCGTGGDAAHTFNISTTAMFVAAAAGARVAKHGGRSVSSTSGSADVLEALGASIDLAPAQVAECLAESGIGFMFAPNHHPAMKHAGPVRKELGVRTIFNILGPLTNPAGAPNQLMGVFHPDLVGIQVRVLQRLGSRHVLVVYGMNGMDEISLSGETLIGELKDGEVREYTVHPSDFGLPVYDTRGLKVGEQGRVGRLHPPRARRRGGAGARHRAAQRRRGAVRRRRRAIDRRGCAPGARGGGLGCGGEDARAVRHDDAPAQGGGVSGEDILQKIVAVKRDEIVAARKRRSLASLRADAESAERRADLRDFTGALRGCVAAGRPAVIAEVKKASPSKGVLREHFVPAAIAESYARHGAACLSVLTDERFFQGSVDYLLAARAACPLPVLRKDFMVDDYQVFEAREMGADCILLIAACLADAQMADLEAVAQALGLAVLVEVHDGAELDRALRLKTPLVGINNRNLRTFEVTLDTTLGLLPRVPPDRLLVTESGILAPADVRRMREAQVHAFLVGEAFMRAPDPGLALAALFG
;
A
#
# COMPACT_ATOMS: atom_id res chain seq x y z
N MET A 1 16.80 35.22 -4.33
CA MET A 1 17.19 33.84 -3.98
C MET A 1 16.86 33.62 -2.51
N ILE A 2 16.22 32.50 -2.16
CA ILE A 2 15.86 32.17 -0.78
C ILE A 2 17.12 31.91 0.07
N THR A 3 17.13 32.31 1.34
CA THR A 3 18.23 32.00 2.27
C THR A 3 18.02 30.63 2.91
N ASP A 4 19.08 30.01 3.46
CA ASP A 4 18.99 28.69 4.13
C ASP A 4 18.00 28.72 5.29
N THR A 5 18.00 29.79 6.08
CA THR A 5 17.09 29.97 7.21
C THR A 5 15.65 30.18 6.75
N ALA A 6 15.42 30.94 5.67
CA ALA A 6 14.08 31.13 5.13
C ALA A 6 13.51 29.82 4.53
N ALA A 7 14.36 29.02 3.89
CA ALA A 7 13.98 27.70 3.41
C ALA A 7 13.62 26.76 4.57
N LEU A 8 14.42 26.75 5.64
CA LEU A 8 14.12 25.96 6.84
C LEU A 8 12.80 26.42 7.47
N GLN A 9 12.58 27.73 7.61
CA GLN A 9 11.34 28.27 8.15
C GLN A 9 10.11 27.80 7.35
N ARG A 10 10.18 27.76 6.01
CA ARG A 10 9.09 27.22 5.19
C ARG A 10 8.81 25.76 5.49
N THR A 11 9.86 24.93 5.63
CA THR A 11 9.67 23.52 5.97
C THR A 11 9.06 23.32 7.37
N ILE A 12 9.44 24.16 8.34
CA ILE A 12 8.86 24.16 9.70
C ILE A 12 7.38 24.54 9.66
N GLU A 13 7.00 25.49 8.81
CA GLU A 13 5.62 25.93 8.60
C GLU A 13 4.83 25.00 7.67
N HIS A 14 5.37 23.82 7.32
CA HIS A 14 4.77 22.87 6.39
C HIS A 14 4.46 23.46 4.99
N ARG A 15 5.20 24.49 4.57
CA ARG A 15 5.06 25.14 3.26
C ARG A 15 6.04 24.57 2.24
N GLU A 16 5.59 24.48 1.00
CA GLU A 16 6.44 24.08 -0.13
C GLU A 16 7.56 25.09 -0.38
N ILE A 17 8.75 24.57 -0.69
CA ILE A 17 9.84 25.33 -1.29
C ILE A 17 9.59 25.32 -2.80
N PHE A 18 9.48 26.50 -3.41
CA PHE A 18 9.18 26.58 -4.83
C PHE A 18 10.31 25.99 -5.68
N HIS A 19 10.00 25.62 -6.93
CA HIS A 19 10.92 24.88 -7.78
C HIS A 19 12.26 25.61 -7.99
N ASP A 20 12.21 26.91 -8.29
CA ASP A 20 13.39 27.77 -8.46
C ASP A 20 14.19 27.97 -7.16
N GLU A 21 13.49 28.08 -6.04
CA GLU A 21 14.08 28.13 -4.70
C GLU A 21 14.82 26.82 -4.38
N MET A 22 14.23 25.67 -4.69
CA MET A 22 14.83 24.36 -4.47
C MET A 22 16.05 24.13 -5.39
N LEU A 23 16.00 24.58 -6.66
CA LEU A 23 17.17 24.58 -7.54
C LEU A 23 18.33 25.34 -6.90
N HIS A 24 18.06 26.53 -6.36
CA HIS A 24 19.08 27.33 -5.69
C HIS A 24 19.68 26.62 -4.47
N LEU A 25 18.84 26.10 -3.57
CA LEU A 25 19.28 25.42 -2.36
C LEU A 25 20.11 24.17 -2.68
N MET A 26 19.65 23.36 -3.62
CA MET A 26 20.35 22.15 -4.02
C MET A 26 21.70 22.44 -4.66
N ARG A 27 21.85 23.55 -5.41
CA ARG A 27 23.15 23.96 -5.95
C ARG A 27 24.13 24.30 -4.82
N ARG A 28 23.65 25.00 -3.78
CA ARG A 28 24.47 25.32 -2.59
C ARG A 28 24.86 24.09 -1.80
N ILE A 29 23.98 23.08 -1.70
CA ILE A 29 24.33 21.78 -1.11
C ILE A 29 25.41 21.09 -1.94
N MET A 30 25.25 21.03 -3.26
CA MET A 30 26.16 20.32 -4.16
C MET A 30 27.51 21.05 -4.38
N SER A 31 27.57 22.37 -4.18
CA SER A 31 28.82 23.15 -4.20
C SER A 31 29.55 23.19 -2.85
N GLY A 32 28.93 22.69 -1.77
CA GLY A 32 29.51 22.71 -0.42
C GLY A 32 29.39 24.05 0.31
N GLU A 33 28.51 24.94 -0.15
CA GLU A 33 28.24 26.26 0.46
C GLU A 33 27.22 26.21 1.61
N MET A 34 26.59 25.06 1.86
CA MET A 34 25.64 24.86 2.95
C MET A 34 26.28 24.03 4.07
N SER A 35 26.09 24.46 5.33
CA SER A 35 26.67 23.75 6.47
C SER A 35 26.00 22.38 6.68
N PRO A 36 26.72 21.38 7.24
CA PRO A 36 26.14 20.07 7.56
C PRO A 36 24.88 20.15 8.43
N VAL A 37 24.86 21.07 9.40
CA VAL A 37 23.70 21.32 10.28
C VAL A 37 22.49 21.79 9.48
N MET A 38 22.68 22.70 8.52
CA MET A 38 21.58 23.18 7.69
C MET A 38 21.09 22.13 6.70
N ILE A 39 22.00 21.33 6.12
CA ILE A 39 21.64 20.19 5.27
C ILE A 39 20.76 19.21 6.07
N ALA A 40 21.16 18.89 7.31
CA ALA A 40 20.41 17.99 8.18
C ALA A 40 19.02 18.55 8.51
N ALA A 41 18.95 19.82 8.93
CA ALA A 41 17.69 20.48 9.29
C ALA A 41 16.71 20.54 8.10
N LEU A 42 17.20 20.89 6.90
CA LEU A 42 16.38 20.92 5.70
C LEU A 42 15.93 19.52 5.27
N ALA A 43 16.83 18.52 5.31
CA ALA A 43 16.48 17.15 4.95
C ALA A 43 15.39 16.57 5.88
N VAL A 44 15.46 16.87 7.18
CA VAL A 44 14.43 16.48 8.15
C VAL A 44 13.14 17.29 7.96
N GLY A 45 13.23 18.60 7.78
CA GLY A 45 12.07 19.46 7.54
C GLY A 45 11.28 19.05 6.30
N LEU A 46 11.98 18.80 5.19
CA LEU A 46 11.40 18.25 3.96
C LEU A 46 10.74 16.89 4.20
N ARG A 47 11.40 16.00 4.95
CA ARG A 47 10.88 14.66 5.23
C ARG A 47 9.61 14.68 6.10
N VAL A 48 9.57 15.54 7.12
CA VAL A 48 8.41 15.72 8.01
C VAL A 48 7.25 16.37 7.27
N LYS A 49 7.53 17.38 6.44
CA LYS A 49 6.55 18.01 5.55
C LYS A 49 6.00 17.05 4.49
N LYS A 50 6.82 16.07 4.08
CA LYS A 50 6.75 15.31 2.83
C LYS A 50 7.15 16.17 1.63
N GLU A 51 8.06 15.64 0.82
CA GLU A 51 8.59 16.29 -0.37
C GLU A 51 7.55 16.36 -1.49
N SER A 52 7.44 17.51 -2.15
CA SER A 52 6.56 17.69 -3.30
C SER A 52 7.22 17.20 -4.60
N ILE A 53 6.41 16.95 -5.62
CA ILE A 53 6.91 16.64 -6.98
C ILE A 53 7.83 17.77 -7.49
N GLY A 54 7.49 19.03 -7.19
CA GLY A 54 8.29 20.21 -7.59
C GLY A 54 9.67 20.23 -6.94
N GLU A 55 9.72 19.96 -5.64
CA GLU A 55 10.95 19.89 -4.85
C GLU A 55 11.86 18.74 -5.31
N ILE A 56 11.31 17.53 -5.49
CA ILE A 56 12.07 16.36 -5.93
C ILE A 56 12.61 16.57 -7.35
N ALA A 57 11.80 17.08 -8.27
CA ALA A 57 12.23 17.36 -9.64
C ALA A 57 13.35 18.40 -9.69
N ALA A 58 13.26 19.49 -8.91
CA ALA A 58 14.34 20.48 -8.80
C ALA A 58 15.62 19.86 -8.24
N ALA A 59 15.52 19.10 -7.16
CA ALA A 59 16.68 18.46 -6.55
C ALA A 59 17.36 17.45 -7.48
N ALA A 60 16.58 16.64 -8.21
CA ALA A 60 17.10 15.72 -9.22
C ALA A 60 17.75 16.45 -10.39
N THR A 61 17.18 17.57 -10.83
CA THR A 61 17.76 18.41 -11.90
C THR A 61 19.15 18.88 -11.52
N VAL A 62 19.32 19.43 -10.31
CA VAL A 62 20.65 19.87 -9.84
C VAL A 62 21.60 18.69 -9.67
N MET A 63 21.13 17.54 -9.17
CA MET A 63 22.01 16.37 -9.08
C MET A 63 22.49 15.89 -10.46
N ARG A 64 21.69 16.05 -11.53
CA ARG A 64 22.12 15.79 -12.91
C ARG A 64 23.12 16.85 -13.41
N GLU A 65 22.96 18.13 -13.05
CA GLU A 65 23.91 19.21 -13.37
C GLU A 65 25.31 18.94 -12.81
N PHE A 66 25.39 18.37 -11.61
CA PHE A 66 26.65 18.06 -10.91
C PHE A 66 27.16 16.62 -11.15
N ALA A 67 26.47 15.85 -11.99
CA ALA A 67 26.88 14.49 -12.32
C ALA A 67 27.96 14.48 -13.41
N THR A 68 28.89 13.53 -13.34
CA THR A 68 29.81 13.24 -14.44
C THR A 68 29.08 12.40 -15.49
N PRO A 69 28.79 12.93 -16.69
CA PRO A 69 27.95 12.23 -17.67
C PRO A 69 28.69 11.08 -18.35
N VAL A 70 27.93 10.07 -18.79
CA VAL A 70 28.41 9.02 -19.71
C VAL A 70 28.03 9.42 -21.14
N PRO A 71 28.99 9.57 -22.06
CA PRO A 71 28.69 9.97 -23.43
C PRO A 71 28.02 8.81 -24.19
N VAL A 72 26.71 8.89 -24.41
CA VAL A 72 25.95 7.89 -25.16
C VAL A 72 25.37 8.53 -26.43
N ALA A 73 25.91 8.16 -27.59
CA ALA A 73 25.53 8.76 -28.87
C ALA A 73 24.14 8.33 -29.35
N ASP A 74 23.80 7.05 -29.17
CA ASP A 74 22.51 6.48 -29.54
C ASP A 74 21.75 6.11 -28.26
N THR A 75 20.51 6.59 -28.13
CA THR A 75 19.63 6.31 -26.98
C THR A 75 18.43 5.42 -27.36
N GLU A 76 18.41 4.89 -28.59
CA GLU A 76 17.41 3.92 -29.02
C GLU A 76 17.50 2.66 -28.15
N HIS A 77 16.36 2.25 -27.61
CA HIS A 77 16.23 1.13 -26.67
C HIS A 77 17.10 1.21 -25.40
N LEU A 78 17.61 2.40 -25.06
CA LEU A 78 18.38 2.63 -23.84
C LEU A 78 17.44 2.66 -22.63
N VAL A 79 17.73 1.83 -21.64
CA VAL A 79 16.93 1.67 -20.41
C VAL A 79 17.82 1.68 -19.17
N ASP A 80 17.36 2.34 -18.12
CA ASP A 80 17.92 2.19 -16.78
C ASP A 80 17.07 1.20 -15.96
N LEU A 81 17.75 0.36 -15.17
CA LEU A 81 17.17 -0.65 -14.31
C LEU A 81 17.68 -0.41 -12.89
N CYS A 82 16.96 0.40 -12.11
CA CYS A 82 17.40 0.84 -10.79
C CYS A 82 16.27 0.74 -9.76
N GLY A 83 16.64 0.64 -8.49
CA GLY A 83 15.70 0.70 -7.37
C GLY A 83 16.14 1.76 -6.37
N THR A 84 15.21 2.26 -5.57
CA THR A 84 15.55 3.08 -4.41
C THR A 84 16.34 2.30 -3.35
N GLY A 85 16.26 0.97 -3.37
CA GLY A 85 16.80 0.08 -2.35
C GLY A 85 16.06 0.21 -1.02
N GLY A 86 16.46 -0.62 -0.05
CA GLY A 86 15.93 -0.55 1.32
C GLY A 86 14.55 -1.20 1.52
N ASP A 87 14.13 -2.07 0.61
CA ASP A 87 12.89 -2.85 0.71
C ASP A 87 12.92 -3.90 1.86
N ALA A 88 14.08 -4.09 2.50
CA ALA A 88 14.32 -5.05 3.58
C ALA A 88 13.92 -6.51 3.23
N ALA A 89 13.77 -6.80 1.93
CA ALA A 89 13.31 -8.10 1.46
C ALA A 89 14.44 -9.16 1.45
N HIS A 90 15.70 -8.71 1.52
CA HIS A 90 16.91 -9.55 1.48
C HIS A 90 16.92 -10.52 0.29
N THR A 91 16.35 -10.10 -0.84
CA THR A 91 16.35 -10.85 -2.09
C THR A 91 17.72 -10.83 -2.73
N PHE A 92 17.99 -11.76 -3.65
CA PHE A 92 19.17 -11.64 -4.50
C PHE A 92 19.04 -10.39 -5.40
N ASN A 93 20.14 -9.95 -6.02
CA ASN A 93 20.13 -8.75 -6.87
C ASN A 93 19.34 -9.01 -8.19
N ILE A 94 18.00 -8.89 -8.12
CA ILE A 94 17.05 -9.13 -9.21
C ILE A 94 17.34 -8.17 -10.37
N SER A 95 17.34 -6.85 -10.13
CA SER A 95 17.64 -5.87 -11.18
C SER A 95 19.03 -6.01 -11.83
N THR A 96 20.04 -6.51 -11.11
CA THR A 96 21.36 -6.81 -11.71
C THR A 96 21.30 -8.05 -12.59
N THR A 97 20.51 -9.06 -12.21
CA THR A 97 20.28 -10.25 -13.05
C THR A 97 19.45 -9.89 -14.29
N ALA A 98 18.41 -9.08 -14.12
CA ALA A 98 17.54 -8.61 -15.19
C ALA A 98 18.29 -7.80 -16.25
N MET A 99 19.31 -7.03 -15.86
CA MET A 99 20.19 -6.30 -16.79
C MET A 99 20.80 -7.21 -17.85
N PHE A 100 21.38 -8.35 -17.47
CA PHE A 100 21.98 -9.28 -18.43
C PHE A 100 20.94 -9.91 -19.36
N VAL A 101 19.76 -10.24 -18.82
CA VAL A 101 18.66 -10.82 -19.61
C VAL A 101 18.11 -9.81 -20.62
N ALA A 102 17.88 -8.58 -20.20
CA ALA A 102 17.39 -7.50 -21.05
C ALA A 102 18.38 -7.18 -22.18
N ALA A 103 19.68 -7.08 -21.86
CA ALA A 103 20.71 -6.85 -22.86
C ALA A 103 20.80 -7.98 -23.89
N ALA A 104 20.74 -9.24 -23.44
CA ALA A 104 20.69 -10.40 -24.34
C ALA A 104 19.44 -10.43 -25.23
N ALA A 105 18.34 -9.80 -24.80
CA ALA A 105 17.12 -9.64 -25.59
C ALA A 105 17.14 -8.42 -26.54
N GLY A 106 18.23 -7.64 -26.54
CA GLY A 106 18.44 -6.51 -27.45
C GLY A 106 18.20 -5.12 -26.84
N ALA A 107 17.90 -5.03 -25.54
CA ALA A 107 17.90 -3.73 -24.85
C ALA A 107 19.34 -3.22 -24.66
N ARG A 108 19.49 -1.91 -24.48
CA ARG A 108 20.76 -1.32 -24.06
C ARG A 108 20.60 -0.83 -22.64
N VAL A 109 21.31 -1.43 -21.69
CA VAL A 109 21.08 -1.21 -20.26
C VAL A 109 22.16 -0.33 -19.67
N ALA A 110 21.78 0.89 -19.29
CA ALA A 110 22.63 1.82 -18.55
C ALA A 110 22.25 1.79 -17.08
N LYS A 111 22.80 0.83 -16.33
CA LYS A 111 22.45 0.58 -14.93
C LYS A 111 23.21 1.50 -14.00
N HIS A 112 22.50 2.39 -13.31
CA HIS A 112 23.07 3.18 -12.21
C HIS A 112 23.00 2.38 -10.89
N GLY A 113 24.11 2.27 -10.16
CA GLY A 113 24.15 1.45 -8.95
C GLY A 113 25.27 1.79 -7.98
N GLY A 114 25.12 1.35 -6.73
CA GLY A 114 26.10 1.53 -5.65
C GLY A 114 26.37 0.25 -4.87
N ARG A 115 27.23 0.38 -3.86
CA ARG A 115 27.45 -0.64 -2.82
C ARG A 115 26.29 -0.62 -1.82
N SER A 116 26.03 -1.76 -1.18
CA SER A 116 25.00 -1.83 -0.15
C SER A 116 25.33 -0.97 1.08
N VAL A 117 24.30 -0.37 1.68
CA VAL A 117 24.34 0.25 3.02
C VAL A 117 23.39 -0.45 4.01
N SER A 118 22.53 -1.36 3.54
CA SER A 118 21.46 -2.01 4.33
C SER A 118 21.01 -3.42 3.88
N SER A 119 21.33 -3.86 2.65
CA SER A 119 21.10 -5.22 2.16
C SER A 119 22.34 -6.10 2.34
N THR A 120 22.19 -7.44 2.24
CA THR A 120 23.31 -8.39 2.31
C THR A 120 24.30 -8.27 1.13
N SER A 121 23.91 -7.65 0.01
CA SER A 121 24.80 -7.32 -1.13
C SER A 121 24.20 -6.26 -2.05
N GLY A 122 24.99 -5.29 -2.52
CA GLY A 122 24.59 -4.29 -3.52
C GLY A 122 24.94 -4.73 -4.94
N SER A 123 24.42 -4.00 -5.94
CA SER A 123 24.66 -4.30 -7.36
C SER A 123 26.15 -4.29 -7.72
N ALA A 124 26.91 -3.34 -7.17
CA ALA A 124 28.36 -3.25 -7.35
C ALA A 124 29.08 -4.48 -6.76
N ASP A 125 28.68 -4.91 -5.55
CA ASP A 125 29.30 -6.04 -4.86
C ASP A 125 29.09 -7.36 -5.63
N VAL A 126 27.91 -7.54 -6.25
CA VAL A 126 27.62 -8.70 -7.10
C VAL A 126 28.46 -8.70 -8.38
N LEU A 127 28.62 -7.55 -9.03
CA LEU A 127 29.40 -7.46 -10.26
C LEU A 127 30.90 -7.72 -10.01
N GLU A 128 31.47 -7.16 -8.93
CA GLU A 128 32.84 -7.45 -8.52
C GLU A 128 33.03 -8.93 -8.20
N ALA A 129 32.08 -9.56 -7.48
CA ALA A 129 32.13 -10.98 -7.16
C ALA A 129 32.09 -11.88 -8.42
N LEU A 130 31.49 -11.39 -9.52
CA LEU A 130 31.50 -12.04 -10.83
C LEU A 130 32.77 -11.75 -11.65
N GLY A 131 33.68 -10.92 -11.13
CA GLY A 131 34.95 -10.56 -11.76
C GLY A 131 34.89 -9.34 -12.67
N ALA A 132 33.81 -8.56 -12.64
CA ALA A 132 33.73 -7.31 -13.41
C ALA A 132 34.48 -6.17 -12.72
N SER A 133 35.16 -5.33 -13.49
CA SER A 133 35.67 -4.06 -13.00
C SER A 133 34.52 -3.04 -12.92
N ILE A 134 34.20 -2.56 -11.72
CA ILE A 134 33.14 -1.56 -11.51
C ILE A 134 33.67 -0.12 -11.51
N ASP A 135 34.99 0.05 -11.34
CA ASP A 135 35.65 1.34 -11.29
C ASP A 135 36.10 1.77 -12.69
N LEU A 136 35.11 2.05 -13.55
CA LEU A 136 35.33 2.47 -14.93
C LEU A 136 35.19 3.98 -15.07
N ALA A 137 36.02 4.58 -15.92
CA ALA A 137 35.85 5.95 -16.36
C ALA A 137 34.59 6.08 -17.24
N PRO A 138 33.94 7.26 -17.31
CA PRO A 138 32.71 7.44 -18.09
C PRO A 138 32.83 7.04 -19.57
N ALA A 139 33.99 7.28 -20.20
CA ALA A 139 34.25 6.86 -21.58
C ALA A 139 34.28 5.32 -21.73
N GLN A 140 34.84 4.61 -20.76
CA GLN A 140 34.88 3.14 -20.76
C GLN A 140 33.48 2.55 -20.52
N VAL A 141 32.65 3.19 -19.70
CA VAL A 141 31.25 2.79 -19.54
C VAL A 141 30.50 2.93 -20.87
N ALA A 142 30.74 4.00 -21.62
CA ALA A 142 30.17 4.19 -22.95
C ALA A 142 30.63 3.11 -23.95
N GLU A 143 31.92 2.76 -23.93
CA GLU A 143 32.47 1.65 -24.73
C GLU A 143 31.80 0.31 -24.37
N CYS A 144 31.69 -0.03 -23.09
CA CYS A 144 31.00 -1.24 -22.64
C CYS A 144 29.54 -1.26 -23.13
N LEU A 145 28.83 -0.13 -23.03
CA LEU A 145 27.45 -0.02 -23.48
C LEU A 145 27.32 -0.20 -25.00
N ALA A 146 28.30 0.28 -25.78
CA ALA A 146 28.32 0.13 -27.24
C ALA A 146 28.65 -1.31 -27.67
N GLU A 147 29.59 -1.97 -27.00
CA GLU A 147 30.05 -3.32 -27.39
C GLU A 147 29.15 -4.45 -26.87
N SER A 148 28.69 -4.33 -25.62
CA SER A 148 27.98 -5.40 -24.92
C SER A 148 26.50 -5.12 -24.71
N GLY A 149 26.05 -3.89 -24.96
CA GLY A 149 24.71 -3.44 -24.60
C GLY A 149 24.53 -3.18 -23.11
N ILE A 150 25.60 -3.23 -22.29
CA ILE A 150 25.55 -3.00 -20.84
C ILE A 150 26.60 -1.97 -20.43
N GLY A 151 26.16 -0.94 -19.71
CA GLY A 151 27.02 0.02 -19.02
C GLY A 151 26.64 0.10 -17.54
N PHE A 152 27.54 -0.29 -16.65
CA PHE A 152 27.36 -0.11 -15.21
C PHE A 152 28.01 1.20 -14.76
N MET A 153 27.22 2.07 -14.12
CA MET A 153 27.66 3.36 -13.62
C MET A 153 27.74 3.30 -12.10
N PHE A 154 28.95 3.26 -11.57
CA PHE A 154 29.17 3.21 -10.13
C PHE A 154 28.93 4.61 -9.51
N ALA A 155 27.88 4.73 -8.70
CA ALA A 155 27.36 6.02 -8.24
C ALA A 155 28.40 6.98 -7.65
N PRO A 156 29.38 6.54 -6.81
CA PRO A 156 30.43 7.44 -6.29
C PRO A 156 31.28 8.10 -7.37
N ASN A 157 31.51 7.45 -8.51
CA ASN A 157 32.31 7.98 -9.62
C ASN A 157 31.56 9.05 -10.41
N HIS A 158 30.24 8.94 -10.46
CA HIS A 158 29.38 9.83 -11.24
C HIS A 158 28.77 10.97 -10.43
N HIS A 159 28.71 10.86 -9.10
CA HIS A 159 28.12 11.88 -8.22
C HIS A 159 29.10 12.38 -7.15
N PRO A 160 30.25 12.97 -7.53
CA PRO A 160 31.27 13.42 -6.59
C PRO A 160 30.78 14.51 -5.62
N ALA A 161 29.81 15.34 -6.04
CA ALA A 161 29.19 16.37 -5.20
C ALA A 161 28.45 15.79 -3.98
N MET A 162 28.05 14.51 -4.01
CA MET A 162 27.41 13.86 -2.87
C MET A 162 28.33 13.74 -1.65
N LYS A 163 29.64 14.00 -1.76
CA LYS A 163 30.54 14.12 -0.61
C LYS A 163 30.11 15.19 0.40
N HIS A 164 29.37 16.21 -0.03
CA HIS A 164 28.87 17.29 0.83
C HIS A 164 27.67 16.86 1.68
N ALA A 165 26.77 16.02 1.14
CA ALA A 165 25.60 15.51 1.86
C ALA A 165 25.82 14.11 2.49
N GLY A 166 26.82 13.35 2.03
CA GLY A 166 27.10 11.98 2.43
C GLY A 166 27.30 11.78 3.94
N PRO A 167 28.18 12.56 4.61
CA PRO A 167 28.39 12.47 6.05
C PRO A 167 27.10 12.71 6.85
N VAL A 168 26.33 13.75 6.50
CA VAL A 168 25.05 14.08 7.14
C VAL A 168 24.05 12.94 7.00
N ARG A 169 23.93 12.36 5.80
CA ARG A 169 23.03 11.21 5.56
C ARG A 169 23.41 10.01 6.40
N LYS A 170 24.71 9.73 6.53
CA LYS A 170 25.23 8.61 7.34
C LYS A 170 24.93 8.83 8.82
N GLU A 171 25.10 10.06 9.32
CA GLU A 171 24.86 10.41 10.71
C GLU A 171 23.37 10.42 11.08
N LEU A 172 22.51 10.95 10.21
CA LEU A 172 21.06 10.95 10.44
C LEU A 172 20.47 9.54 10.53
N GLY A 173 21.00 8.58 9.77
CA GLY A 173 20.56 7.17 9.83
C GLY A 173 19.11 6.91 9.39
N VAL A 174 18.39 7.92 8.90
CA VAL A 174 16.99 7.85 8.45
C VAL A 174 16.85 8.20 6.97
N ARG A 175 15.73 7.79 6.36
CA ARG A 175 15.43 8.12 4.96
C ARG A 175 15.08 9.60 4.80
N THR A 176 15.68 10.23 3.80
CA THR A 176 15.48 11.64 3.42
C THR A 176 15.24 11.73 1.91
N ILE A 177 15.00 12.93 1.39
CA ILE A 177 14.92 13.18 -0.06
C ILE A 177 16.08 12.53 -0.84
N PHE A 178 17.30 12.50 -0.31
CA PHE A 178 18.46 11.91 -0.98
C PHE A 178 18.33 10.39 -1.25
N ASN A 179 17.45 9.68 -0.55
CA ASN A 179 17.21 8.26 -0.78
C ASN A 179 16.35 8.00 -2.03
N ILE A 180 15.57 8.99 -2.47
CA ILE A 180 14.71 8.87 -3.65
C ILE A 180 15.28 9.59 -4.89
N LEU A 181 16.36 10.36 -4.73
CA LEU A 181 17.01 11.08 -5.83
C LEU A 181 17.95 10.20 -6.68
N GLY A 182 18.62 9.20 -6.10
CA GLY A 182 19.62 8.39 -6.82
C GLY A 182 19.11 7.74 -8.12
N PRO A 183 17.94 7.09 -8.11
CA PRO A 183 17.32 6.57 -9.34
C PRO A 183 16.98 7.64 -10.39
N LEU A 184 16.82 8.90 -10.00
CA LEU A 184 16.44 9.98 -10.90
C LEU A 184 17.63 10.59 -11.65
N THR A 185 18.87 10.18 -11.34
CA THR A 185 20.09 10.90 -11.75
C THR A 185 20.98 10.11 -12.69
N ASN A 186 20.40 9.17 -13.47
CA ASN A 186 21.13 8.31 -14.40
C ASN A 186 22.14 9.11 -15.28
N PRO A 187 23.46 8.86 -15.14
CA PRO A 187 24.49 9.64 -15.84
C PRO A 187 24.53 9.48 -17.37
N ALA A 188 23.89 8.44 -17.91
CA ALA A 188 23.80 8.18 -19.35
C ALA A 188 22.58 8.84 -20.00
N GLY A 189 21.72 9.50 -19.22
CA GLY A 189 20.52 10.16 -19.75
C GLY A 189 19.52 9.18 -20.35
N ALA A 190 19.38 7.98 -19.78
CA ALA A 190 18.45 6.97 -20.28
C ALA A 190 17.01 7.52 -20.37
N PRO A 191 16.40 7.55 -21.58
CA PRO A 191 15.05 8.09 -21.73
C PRO A 191 13.98 7.13 -21.22
N ASN A 192 14.31 5.85 -21.05
CA ASN A 192 13.42 4.81 -20.53
C ASN A 192 13.96 4.26 -19.21
N GLN A 193 13.07 3.87 -18.30
CA GLN A 193 13.47 3.40 -16.99
C GLN A 193 12.46 2.42 -16.38
N LEU A 194 12.97 1.34 -15.78
CA LEU A 194 12.23 0.54 -14.80
C LEU A 194 12.79 0.88 -13.41
N MET A 195 11.97 1.53 -12.60
CA MET A 195 12.35 2.05 -11.30
C MET A 195 11.58 1.35 -10.18
N GLY A 196 12.31 0.63 -9.32
CA GLY A 196 11.81 0.13 -8.06
C GLY A 196 11.67 1.21 -6.99
N VAL A 197 10.59 1.22 -6.23
CA VAL A 197 10.44 2.08 -5.04
C VAL A 197 10.14 1.26 -3.78
N PHE A 198 10.61 1.71 -2.62
CA PHE A 198 10.40 1.00 -1.33
C PHE A 198 9.02 1.26 -0.68
N HIS A 199 8.18 2.11 -1.25
CA HIS A 199 6.88 2.51 -0.69
C HIS A 199 5.85 2.78 -1.80
N PRO A 200 4.58 2.39 -1.64
CA PRO A 200 3.56 2.54 -2.69
C PRO A 200 3.33 4.00 -3.10
N ASP A 201 3.28 4.95 -2.16
CA ASP A 201 3.11 6.39 -2.48
C ASP A 201 4.18 6.92 -3.46
N LEU A 202 5.38 6.34 -3.45
CA LEU A 202 6.46 6.77 -4.34
C LEU A 202 6.19 6.36 -5.79
N VAL A 203 5.28 5.42 -6.06
CA VAL A 203 4.93 5.04 -7.43
C VAL A 203 4.38 6.24 -8.20
N GLY A 204 3.29 6.84 -7.69
CA GLY A 204 2.67 8.01 -8.31
C GLY A 204 3.55 9.27 -8.25
N ILE A 205 4.34 9.43 -7.19
CA ILE A 205 5.25 10.58 -7.05
C ILE A 205 6.39 10.51 -8.08
N GLN A 206 7.12 9.40 -8.12
CA GLN A 206 8.33 9.28 -8.93
C GLN A 206 8.01 9.24 -10.43
N VAL A 207 6.89 8.63 -10.84
CA VAL A 207 6.49 8.63 -12.26
C VAL A 207 6.21 10.05 -12.76
N ARG A 208 5.56 10.89 -11.94
CA ARG A 208 5.29 12.30 -12.26
C ARG A 208 6.55 13.17 -12.19
N VAL A 209 7.48 12.86 -11.28
CA VAL A 209 8.81 13.50 -11.27
C VAL A 209 9.56 13.19 -12.57
N LEU A 210 9.59 11.92 -12.98
CA LEU A 210 10.26 11.49 -14.22
C LEU A 210 9.61 12.10 -15.47
N GLN A 211 8.28 12.26 -15.46
CA GLN A 211 7.56 13.01 -16.50
C GLN A 211 8.05 14.47 -16.58
N ARG A 212 8.18 15.17 -15.44
CA ARG A 212 8.71 16.55 -15.42
C ARG A 212 10.18 16.64 -15.82
N LEU A 213 10.96 15.59 -15.54
CA LEU A 213 12.37 15.48 -15.92
C LEU A 213 12.59 15.08 -17.39
N GLY A 214 11.51 14.88 -18.16
CA GLY A 214 11.56 14.62 -19.61
C GLY A 214 11.79 13.17 -20.01
N SER A 215 11.50 12.20 -19.13
CA SER A 215 11.54 10.78 -19.50
C SER A 215 10.47 10.42 -20.54
N ARG A 216 10.72 9.37 -21.33
CA ARG A 216 9.83 8.93 -22.42
C ARG A 216 8.93 7.76 -22.02
N HIS A 217 9.51 6.63 -21.64
CA HIS A 217 8.76 5.45 -21.19
C HIS A 217 9.32 4.95 -19.86
N VAL A 218 8.54 5.09 -18.80
CA VAL A 218 8.95 4.70 -17.44
C VAL A 218 7.93 3.75 -16.84
N LEU A 219 8.42 2.75 -16.12
CA LEU A 219 7.64 1.96 -15.19
C LEU A 219 8.21 2.16 -13.79
N VAL A 220 7.46 2.80 -12.90
CA VAL A 220 7.77 2.84 -11.46
C VAL A 220 6.97 1.73 -10.79
N VAL A 221 7.64 0.85 -10.05
CA VAL A 221 7.02 -0.38 -9.53
C VAL A 221 7.21 -0.53 -8.02
N TYR A 222 6.19 -1.07 -7.38
CA TYR A 222 6.21 -1.49 -5.99
C TYR A 222 5.52 -2.86 -5.87
N GLY A 223 6.26 -3.89 -5.47
CA GLY A 223 5.68 -5.16 -5.11
C GLY A 223 4.88 -5.02 -3.81
N MET A 224 3.61 -5.41 -3.82
CA MET A 224 2.70 -5.27 -2.66
C MET A 224 3.11 -6.13 -1.45
N ASN A 225 4.13 -6.97 -1.62
CA ASN A 225 4.84 -7.69 -0.59
C ASN A 225 5.99 -6.88 0.05
N GLY A 226 6.11 -5.59 -0.27
CA GLY A 226 7.13 -4.69 0.27
C GLY A 226 8.39 -4.55 -0.57
N MET A 227 8.45 -5.13 -1.77
CA MET A 227 9.64 -5.14 -2.62
C MET A 227 9.74 -3.90 -3.53
N ASP A 228 10.97 -3.43 -3.77
CA ASP A 228 11.25 -2.42 -4.80
C ASP A 228 11.50 -3.08 -6.17
N GLU A 229 10.78 -4.16 -6.48
CA GLU A 229 10.86 -4.93 -7.72
C GLU A 229 9.45 -5.45 -8.07
N ILE A 230 9.27 -5.92 -9.31
CA ILE A 230 8.03 -6.64 -9.69
C ILE A 230 7.93 -7.94 -8.89
N SER A 231 6.82 -8.14 -8.20
CA SER A 231 6.61 -9.29 -7.31
C SER A 231 6.21 -10.55 -8.08
N LEU A 232 6.78 -11.69 -7.67
CA LEU A 232 6.31 -13.03 -8.06
C LEU A 232 5.37 -13.66 -7.02
N SER A 233 5.14 -12.99 -5.88
CA SER A 233 4.38 -13.55 -4.76
C SER A 233 3.02 -12.89 -4.56
N GLY A 234 2.60 -12.04 -5.50
CA GLY A 234 1.36 -11.28 -5.42
C GLY A 234 1.41 -10.06 -6.34
N GLU A 235 0.53 -9.11 -6.07
CA GLU A 235 0.35 -7.91 -6.88
C GLU A 235 1.57 -6.98 -6.88
N THR A 236 1.72 -6.23 -7.98
CA THR A 236 2.68 -5.14 -8.14
C THR A 236 1.93 -3.90 -8.59
N LEU A 237 2.03 -2.82 -7.81
CA LEU A 237 1.55 -1.50 -8.21
C LEU A 237 2.54 -0.88 -9.20
N ILE A 238 2.02 -0.36 -10.31
CA ILE A 238 2.79 0.23 -11.40
C ILE A 238 2.28 1.63 -11.71
N GLY A 239 3.20 2.59 -11.76
CA GLY A 239 3.02 3.90 -12.37
C GLY A 239 3.76 3.92 -13.69
N GLU A 240 3.03 3.91 -14.81
CA GLU A 240 3.58 3.96 -16.16
C GLU A 240 3.49 5.37 -16.72
N LEU A 241 4.62 5.91 -17.17
CA LEU A 241 4.66 7.07 -18.06
C LEU A 241 4.88 6.56 -19.47
N LYS A 242 3.97 6.81 -20.40
CA LYS A 242 4.12 6.46 -21.81
C LYS A 242 3.37 7.44 -22.68
N ASP A 243 3.97 7.86 -23.79
CA ASP A 243 3.38 8.82 -24.73
C ASP A 243 2.96 10.14 -24.05
N GLY A 244 3.67 10.53 -22.99
CA GLY A 244 3.38 11.73 -22.19
C GLY A 244 2.27 11.56 -21.14
N GLU A 245 1.58 10.42 -21.12
CA GLU A 245 0.51 10.14 -20.17
C GLU A 245 1.02 9.28 -19.00
N VAL A 246 0.52 9.59 -17.79
CA VAL A 246 0.76 8.78 -16.59
C VAL A 246 -0.47 7.92 -16.33
N ARG A 247 -0.25 6.61 -16.13
CA ARG A 247 -1.29 5.65 -15.74
C ARG A 247 -0.83 4.88 -14.52
N GLU A 248 -1.75 4.62 -13.60
CA GLU A 248 -1.49 3.80 -12.41
C GLU A 248 -2.38 2.56 -12.49
N TYR A 249 -1.78 1.38 -12.35
CA TYR A 249 -2.48 0.11 -12.42
C TYR A 249 -1.73 -0.98 -11.64
N THR A 250 -2.40 -2.10 -11.41
CA THR A 250 -1.82 -3.25 -10.71
C THR A 250 -1.66 -4.41 -11.69
N VAL A 251 -0.60 -5.19 -11.52
CA VAL A 251 -0.41 -6.46 -12.24
C VAL A 251 -0.17 -7.59 -11.25
N HIS A 252 -0.57 -8.80 -11.63
CA HIS A 252 -0.33 -10.03 -10.89
C HIS A 252 0.50 -11.01 -11.77
N PRO A 253 1.35 -11.89 -11.18
CA PRO A 253 2.15 -12.86 -11.96
C PRO A 253 1.34 -13.68 -12.98
N SER A 254 0.08 -14.00 -12.65
CA SER A 254 -0.82 -14.73 -13.53
C SER A 254 -1.13 -14.00 -14.85
N ASP A 255 -1.08 -12.67 -14.86
CA ASP A 255 -1.33 -11.85 -16.05
C ASP A 255 -0.26 -12.09 -17.13
N PHE A 256 0.90 -12.58 -16.70
CA PHE A 256 2.03 -12.97 -17.57
C PHE A 256 2.15 -14.49 -17.74
N GLY A 257 1.17 -15.26 -17.28
CA GLY A 257 1.21 -16.73 -17.30
C GLY A 257 2.25 -17.34 -16.35
N LEU A 258 2.71 -16.57 -15.35
CA LEU A 258 3.69 -17.03 -14.37
C LEU A 258 2.96 -17.56 -13.12
N PRO A 259 3.42 -18.68 -12.52
CA PRO A 259 2.89 -19.14 -11.25
C PRO A 259 3.34 -18.21 -10.12
N VAL A 260 2.55 -18.17 -9.04
CA VAL A 260 2.89 -17.43 -7.83
C VAL A 260 3.95 -18.21 -7.05
N TYR A 261 5.03 -17.53 -6.67
CA TYR A 261 6.13 -18.08 -5.89
C TYR A 261 6.18 -17.46 -4.49
N ASP A 262 6.59 -18.26 -3.52
CA ASP A 262 6.88 -17.76 -2.17
C ASP A 262 8.14 -16.90 -2.16
N THR A 263 8.06 -15.71 -1.56
CA THR A 263 9.21 -14.79 -1.42
C THR A 263 10.40 -15.40 -0.70
N ARG A 264 10.20 -16.42 0.15
CA ARG A 264 11.29 -17.18 0.78
C ARG A 264 12.24 -17.80 -0.23
N GLY A 265 11.75 -18.18 -1.40
CA GLY A 265 12.58 -18.73 -2.48
C GLY A 265 13.52 -17.71 -3.14
N LEU A 266 13.30 -16.41 -2.91
CA LEU A 266 14.10 -15.33 -3.46
C LEU A 266 15.13 -14.77 -2.47
N LYS A 267 15.06 -15.16 -1.19
CA LYS A 267 15.95 -14.66 -0.13
C LYS A 267 17.35 -15.27 -0.20
N VAL A 268 18.37 -14.46 0.04
CA VAL A 268 19.76 -14.88 0.17
C VAL A 268 20.29 -14.63 1.58
N GLY A 269 20.96 -15.63 2.15
CA GLY A 269 21.64 -15.55 3.45
C GLY A 269 22.96 -14.75 3.38
N GLU A 270 23.52 -14.45 4.55
CA GLU A 270 24.75 -13.68 4.74
C GLU A 270 25.98 -14.37 4.09
N GLN A 271 26.97 -13.57 3.67
CA GLN A 271 28.10 -13.97 2.82
C GLN A 271 28.80 -15.25 3.28
N GLY A 272 28.51 -16.34 2.59
CA GLY A 272 29.13 -17.65 2.81
C GLY A 272 28.63 -18.66 1.79
N ARG A 273 29.26 -18.65 0.61
CA ARG A 273 28.97 -19.43 -0.63
C ARG A 273 28.09 -18.67 -1.63
N VAL A 274 28.76 -18.04 -2.60
CA VAL A 274 28.22 -17.88 -3.97
C VAL A 274 28.15 -19.28 -4.59
N GLY A 275 27.20 -20.08 -4.11
CA GLY A 275 26.91 -21.41 -4.63
C GLY A 275 26.04 -21.26 -5.87
N ARG A 276 26.62 -21.60 -7.03
CA ARG A 276 25.95 -21.77 -8.33
C ARG A 276 24.45 -22.02 -8.19
N LEU A 277 23.63 -21.05 -8.58
CA LEU A 277 22.24 -21.30 -8.95
C LEU A 277 22.28 -22.17 -10.22
N HIS A 278 22.12 -23.48 -10.03
CA HIS A 278 21.89 -24.38 -11.16
C HIS A 278 20.49 -24.09 -11.72
N PRO A 279 20.34 -23.85 -13.04
CA PRO A 279 19.02 -23.77 -13.65
C PRO A 279 18.27 -25.09 -13.45
N PRO A 280 16.93 -25.07 -13.37
CA PRO A 280 16.14 -26.28 -13.16
C PRO A 280 16.48 -27.30 -14.26
N ARG A 281 16.93 -28.48 -13.82
CA ARG A 281 17.25 -29.61 -14.69
C ARG A 281 16.03 -29.93 -15.55
N ALA A 282 16.10 -29.61 -16.84
CA ALA A 282 15.24 -30.23 -17.84
C ALA A 282 15.39 -31.75 -17.72
N ARG A 283 14.28 -32.45 -17.45
CA ARG A 283 14.20 -33.92 -17.50
C ARG A 283 14.61 -34.38 -18.89
N ARG A 284 15.89 -34.73 -19.08
CA ARG A 284 16.32 -35.56 -20.21
C ARG A 284 16.01 -37.01 -19.88
N ARG A 285 15.01 -37.56 -20.56
CA ARG A 285 14.86 -39.01 -20.72
C ARG A 285 15.97 -39.52 -21.65
N GLY A 286 16.74 -40.49 -21.16
CA GLY A 286 17.27 -41.60 -21.94
C GLY A 286 18.60 -41.42 -22.67
N GLY A 287 19.53 -42.36 -22.41
CA GLY A 287 20.51 -42.83 -23.40
C GLY A 287 21.95 -42.41 -23.17
N ALA A 288 22.71 -43.24 -22.45
CA ALA A 288 24.16 -43.17 -22.38
C ALA A 288 24.82 -43.60 -23.71
N GLY A 289 25.98 -43.02 -24.02
CA GLY A 289 26.97 -43.69 -24.88
C GLY A 289 27.73 -42.80 -25.87
N ALA A 290 29.04 -42.68 -25.60
CA ALA A 290 30.13 -42.50 -26.56
C ALA A 290 30.58 -41.08 -27.01
N ARG A 291 31.73 -40.71 -26.42
CA ARG A 291 32.96 -40.23 -27.08
C ARG A 291 33.10 -38.73 -27.41
N HIS A 292 34.02 -38.12 -26.65
CA HIS A 292 34.93 -37.05 -27.05
C HIS A 292 35.31 -37.08 -28.55
N ARG A 293 35.11 -35.96 -29.25
CA ARG A 293 36.13 -35.21 -30.02
C ARG A 293 35.46 -34.12 -30.88
N ALA A 294 36.27 -33.10 -31.19
CA ALA A 294 36.08 -32.08 -32.22
C ALA A 294 35.35 -30.78 -31.83
N ALA A 295 36.13 -29.91 -31.19
CA ALA A 295 36.13 -28.49 -31.52
C ALA A 295 36.43 -28.27 -33.02
N GLN A 296 36.01 -27.10 -33.53
CA GLN A 296 36.23 -26.56 -34.87
C GLN A 296 35.54 -27.28 -36.04
N ARG A 297 34.46 -26.66 -36.54
CA ARG A 297 34.24 -26.25 -37.94
C ARG A 297 32.75 -26.09 -38.19
N ARG A 298 32.32 -24.85 -38.45
CA ARG A 298 31.54 -24.43 -39.63
C ARG A 298 30.93 -23.04 -39.38
N ARG A 299 31.68 -22.03 -39.84
CA ARG A 299 31.09 -20.83 -40.44
C ARG A 299 30.42 -21.26 -41.75
N GLY A 300 29.23 -20.73 -42.04
CA GLY A 300 28.69 -20.67 -43.41
C GLY A 300 27.30 -21.29 -43.60
N ALA A 301 26.39 -20.45 -44.10
CA ALA A 301 25.01 -20.72 -44.55
C ALA A 301 24.02 -21.07 -43.42
N VAL A 302 22.92 -20.34 -43.21
CA VAL A 302 21.83 -20.17 -44.17
C VAL A 302 21.19 -18.78 -44.06
N ARG A 303 21.31 -17.99 -45.13
CA ARG A 303 20.33 -16.96 -45.51
C ARG A 303 19.16 -17.66 -46.21
N ARG A 304 17.96 -17.10 -46.02
CA ARG A 304 16.73 -17.13 -46.86
C ARG A 304 15.54 -17.92 -46.29
N ARG A 305 14.37 -17.26 -46.49
CA ARG A 305 12.96 -17.63 -46.26
C ARG A 305 12.46 -17.15 -44.88
N ARG A 306 11.45 -16.30 -44.75
CA ARG A 306 10.28 -16.01 -45.62
C ARG A 306 9.80 -14.55 -45.47
N ARG A 307 9.35 -13.98 -46.60
CA ARG A 307 8.38 -12.87 -46.72
C ARG A 307 7.04 -13.46 -47.20
N ALA A 308 5.97 -12.65 -47.05
CA ALA A 308 4.56 -12.84 -47.44
C ALA A 308 3.75 -13.66 -46.42
N ILE A 309 2.68 -13.13 -45.84
CA ILE A 309 1.45 -12.70 -46.52
C ILE A 309 0.90 -11.37 -45.96
N ASP A 310 0.52 -10.49 -46.89
CA ASP A 310 -0.32 -9.30 -46.73
C ASP A 310 -1.73 -9.63 -47.30
N ARG A 311 -2.75 -8.87 -46.88
CA ARG A 311 -4.10 -8.65 -47.48
C ARG A 311 -5.24 -9.64 -47.20
N ARG A 312 -6.21 -9.16 -46.41
CA ARG A 312 -7.65 -8.94 -46.76
C ARG A 312 -8.13 -7.81 -45.82
N GLY A 313 -8.86 -6.76 -46.18
CA GLY A 313 -9.48 -6.28 -47.41
C GLY A 313 -10.40 -5.12 -46.99
N CYS A 314 -10.21 -3.93 -47.57
CA CYS A 314 -11.13 -2.80 -47.45
C CYS A 314 -12.32 -2.95 -48.41
N ALA A 315 -13.45 -2.32 -48.05
CA ALA A 315 -14.25 -1.34 -48.83
C ALA A 315 -15.77 -1.49 -48.56
N PRO A 316 -16.63 -0.54 -48.95
CA PRO A 316 -16.56 0.94 -49.04
C PRO A 316 -17.70 1.57 -48.15
N GLY A 317 -17.84 2.87 -47.83
CA GLY A 317 -17.71 4.11 -48.59
C GLY A 317 -19.12 4.67 -48.91
N ALA A 318 -19.54 5.77 -48.26
CA ALA A 318 -20.55 6.70 -48.78
C ALA A 318 -20.38 8.09 -48.15
N ARG A 319 -20.24 9.11 -49.01
CA ARG A 319 -20.14 10.54 -48.71
C ARG A 319 -21.47 11.24 -48.99
N GLY A 320 -21.62 12.42 -48.39
CA GLY A 320 -22.48 13.53 -48.83
C GLY A 320 -23.46 13.95 -47.73
N GLY A 321 -23.63 15.21 -47.33
CA GLY A 321 -23.12 16.49 -47.82
C GLY A 321 -24.15 17.58 -47.45
N GLY A 322 -23.70 18.65 -46.79
CA GLY A 322 -24.20 20.04 -46.97
C GLY A 322 -25.54 20.50 -46.39
N LEU A 323 -25.43 21.61 -45.65
CA LEU A 323 -26.33 22.79 -45.54
C LEU A 323 -27.49 22.76 -44.53
N GLY A 324 -27.61 23.87 -43.76
CA GLY A 324 -28.86 24.28 -43.12
C GLY A 324 -28.72 25.12 -41.86
N CYS A 325 -29.01 26.42 -41.98
CA CYS A 325 -29.10 27.47 -40.97
C CYS A 325 -30.09 27.19 -39.80
N GLY A 326 -29.95 27.92 -38.68
CA GLY A 326 -31.05 28.17 -37.74
C GLY A 326 -30.59 28.31 -36.30
N GLY A 327 -30.52 29.54 -35.78
CA GLY A 327 -30.29 29.79 -34.35
C GLY A 327 -31.52 29.51 -33.48
N GLU A 328 -31.31 29.45 -32.16
CA GLU A 328 -32.08 30.20 -31.17
C GLU A 328 -31.50 30.03 -29.75
N ASP A 329 -31.80 31.02 -28.92
CA ASP A 329 -31.23 31.37 -27.63
C ASP A 329 -31.47 30.37 -26.50
N ALA A 330 -30.52 30.27 -25.55
CA ALA A 330 -30.84 30.14 -24.12
C ALA A 330 -29.63 30.46 -23.22
N ARG A 331 -29.59 31.72 -22.79
CA ARG A 331 -29.03 32.30 -21.54
C ARG A 331 -28.33 31.34 -20.57
N ALA A 332 -27.01 31.50 -20.43
CA ALA A 332 -26.24 30.98 -19.30
C ALA A 332 -26.31 31.96 -18.11
N VAL A 333 -26.95 31.53 -17.02
CA VAL A 333 -26.87 32.14 -15.69
C VAL A 333 -25.57 31.65 -15.04
N ARG A 334 -24.73 32.60 -14.61
CA ARG A 334 -23.53 32.34 -13.82
C ARG A 334 -23.96 32.01 -12.39
N HIS A 335 -23.56 30.85 -11.88
CA HIS A 335 -23.43 30.62 -10.45
C HIS A 335 -21.93 30.46 -10.16
N ASP A 336 -21.35 31.54 -9.64
CA ASP A 336 -20.13 31.48 -8.84
C ASP A 336 -20.45 30.71 -7.55
N ASP A 337 -19.74 29.62 -7.30
CA ASP A 337 -19.49 29.08 -5.96
C ASP A 337 -18.26 28.16 -6.03
N ALA A 338 -17.08 28.74 -5.80
CA ALA A 338 -15.86 28.01 -5.53
C ALA A 338 -15.81 27.66 -4.03
N PRO A 339 -15.59 26.39 -3.62
CA PRO A 339 -15.44 26.08 -2.21
C PRO A 339 -14.02 26.43 -1.75
N ALA A 340 -13.96 27.25 -0.71
CA ALA A 340 -12.75 27.52 0.05
C ALA A 340 -12.22 26.21 0.67
N GLN A 341 -11.01 25.77 0.27
CA GLN A 341 -10.36 24.60 0.85
C GLN A 341 -9.57 24.99 2.10
N GLY A 342 -10.17 24.74 3.27
CA GLY A 342 -9.45 24.68 4.54
C GLY A 342 -8.73 23.33 4.67
N GLY A 343 -7.42 23.35 4.91
CA GLY A 343 -6.60 22.16 5.11
C GLY A 343 -6.89 21.47 6.45
N GLY A 344 -7.88 20.58 6.46
CA GLY A 344 -8.05 19.55 7.48
C GLY A 344 -7.56 18.21 6.96
N VAL A 345 -6.94 17.39 7.82
CA VAL A 345 -6.65 15.98 7.52
C VAL A 345 -8.00 15.27 7.28
N SER A 346 -8.23 14.75 6.08
CA SER A 346 -9.47 14.01 5.79
C SER A 346 -9.43 12.68 6.54
N GLY A 347 -10.56 12.15 7.03
CA GLY A 347 -10.51 10.84 7.69
C GLY A 347 -10.28 9.67 6.73
N GLU A 348 -10.32 9.90 5.41
CA GLU A 348 -9.80 8.94 4.41
C GLU A 348 -8.28 8.77 4.56
N ASP A 349 -7.54 9.85 4.84
CA ASP A 349 -6.10 9.80 5.13
C ASP A 349 -5.79 9.03 6.42
N ILE A 350 -6.66 9.16 7.43
CA ILE A 350 -6.53 8.42 8.70
C ILE A 350 -6.78 6.93 8.48
N LEU A 351 -7.79 6.58 7.70
CA LEU A 351 -8.12 5.20 7.41
C LEU A 351 -6.98 4.49 6.67
N GLN A 352 -6.40 5.15 5.66
CA GLN A 352 -5.23 4.61 4.95
C GLN A 352 -4.03 4.42 5.87
N LYS A 353 -3.79 5.37 6.79
CA LYS A 353 -2.73 5.24 7.79
C LYS A 353 -2.96 4.05 8.72
N ILE A 354 -4.19 3.83 9.18
CA ILE A 354 -4.54 2.69 10.02
C ILE A 354 -4.29 1.38 9.25
N VAL A 355 -4.79 1.27 8.02
CA VAL A 355 -4.61 0.08 7.16
C VAL A 355 -3.12 -0.21 6.92
N ALA A 356 -2.31 0.81 6.66
CA ALA A 356 -0.86 0.65 6.49
C ALA A 356 -0.20 0.07 7.76
N VAL A 357 -0.54 0.61 8.93
CA VAL A 357 -0.04 0.07 10.22
C VAL A 357 -0.48 -1.37 10.44
N LYS A 358 -1.71 -1.73 10.10
CA LYS A 358 -2.20 -3.11 10.24
C LYS A 358 -1.38 -4.08 9.40
N ARG A 359 -1.03 -3.70 8.18
CA ARG A 359 -0.16 -4.52 7.31
C ARG A 359 1.20 -4.76 7.96
N ASP A 360 1.80 -3.74 8.56
CA ASP A 360 3.07 -3.88 9.29
C ASP A 360 2.93 -4.80 10.52
N GLU A 361 1.84 -4.66 11.28
CA GLU A 361 1.51 -5.51 12.43
C GLU A 361 1.37 -6.98 12.02
N ILE A 362 0.67 -7.27 10.91
CA ILE A 362 0.52 -8.62 10.36
C ILE A 362 1.87 -9.19 9.94
N VAL A 363 2.71 -8.41 9.26
CA VAL A 363 4.06 -8.85 8.89
C VAL A 363 4.89 -9.20 10.12
N ALA A 364 4.80 -8.40 11.18
CA ALA A 364 5.47 -8.69 12.45
C ALA A 364 4.88 -9.92 13.15
N ALA A 365 3.55 -10.07 13.15
CA ALA A 365 2.87 -11.21 13.76
C ALA A 365 3.20 -12.53 13.05
N ARG A 366 3.21 -12.55 11.72
CA ARG A 366 3.59 -13.71 10.89
C ARG A 366 5.04 -14.16 11.11
N LYS A 367 5.93 -13.27 11.57
CA LYS A 367 7.30 -13.63 12.00
C LYS A 367 7.31 -14.35 13.34
N ARG A 368 6.37 -14.03 14.25
CA ARG A 368 6.25 -14.67 15.57
C ARG A 368 5.52 -16.01 15.49
N ARG A 369 4.46 -16.09 14.68
CA ARG A 369 3.67 -17.31 14.50
C ARG A 369 3.28 -17.45 13.04
N SER A 370 3.53 -18.61 12.45
CA SER A 370 3.17 -18.86 11.05
C SER A 370 1.66 -18.97 10.88
N LEU A 371 1.14 -18.55 9.72
CA LEU A 371 -0.27 -18.70 9.37
C LEU A 371 -0.73 -20.17 9.48
N ALA A 372 0.11 -21.13 9.06
CA ALA A 372 -0.23 -22.54 9.13
C ALA A 372 -0.44 -23.04 10.57
N SER A 373 0.41 -22.63 11.51
CA SER A 373 0.24 -22.98 12.92
C SER A 373 -0.99 -22.30 13.51
N LEU A 374 -1.15 -20.99 13.29
CA LEU A 374 -2.31 -20.25 13.77
C LEU A 374 -3.62 -20.83 13.25
N ARG A 375 -3.66 -21.17 11.95
CA ARG A 375 -4.81 -21.80 11.31
C ARG A 375 -5.16 -23.15 11.94
N ALA A 376 -4.18 -24.02 12.18
CA ALA A 376 -4.42 -25.31 12.81
C ALA A 376 -5.09 -25.16 14.18
N ASP A 377 -4.67 -24.18 14.97
CA ASP A 377 -5.22 -23.93 16.29
C ASP A 377 -6.63 -23.31 16.22
N ALA A 378 -6.83 -22.34 15.32
CA ALA A 378 -8.12 -21.71 15.06
C ALA A 378 -9.18 -22.69 14.50
N GLU A 379 -8.75 -23.67 13.71
CA GLU A 379 -9.59 -24.74 13.14
C GLU A 379 -9.74 -25.96 14.07
N SER A 380 -9.19 -25.91 15.28
CA SER A 380 -9.26 -27.04 16.22
C SER A 380 -10.71 -27.32 16.67
N ALA A 381 -10.99 -28.58 17.02
CA ALA A 381 -12.31 -28.99 17.49
C ALA A 381 -12.71 -28.29 18.81
N GLU A 382 -11.75 -28.07 19.69
CA GLU A 382 -11.94 -27.33 20.95
C GLU A 382 -12.38 -25.89 20.68
N ARG A 383 -11.68 -25.18 19.78
CA ARG A 383 -12.09 -23.83 19.39
C ARG A 383 -13.49 -23.84 18.80
N ARG A 384 -13.81 -24.78 17.89
CA ARG A 384 -15.17 -24.91 17.32
C ARG A 384 -16.26 -25.07 18.37
N ALA A 385 -16.02 -25.83 19.44
CA ALA A 385 -17.01 -26.03 20.50
C ALA A 385 -17.27 -24.79 21.38
N ASP A 386 -16.34 -23.82 21.42
CA ASP A 386 -16.45 -22.60 22.22
C ASP A 386 -17.16 -21.44 21.48
N LEU A 387 -17.69 -21.62 20.26
CA LEU A 387 -18.40 -20.54 19.55
C LEU A 387 -19.73 -20.18 20.22
N ARG A 388 -19.94 -18.88 20.40
CA ARG A 388 -21.23 -18.32 20.80
C ARG A 388 -21.92 -17.73 19.57
N ASP A 389 -23.21 -17.99 19.42
CA ASP A 389 -23.96 -17.52 18.24
C ASP A 389 -24.24 -16.01 18.31
N PHE A 390 -23.33 -15.22 17.74
CA PHE A 390 -23.42 -13.76 17.69
C PHE A 390 -24.68 -13.28 16.94
N THR A 391 -24.96 -13.87 15.78
CA THR A 391 -26.13 -13.47 14.97
C THR A 391 -27.44 -13.89 15.63
N GLY A 392 -27.47 -15.11 16.19
CA GLY A 392 -28.62 -15.63 16.95
C GLY A 392 -28.93 -14.80 18.19
N ALA A 393 -27.92 -14.34 18.93
CA ALA A 393 -28.12 -13.48 20.09
C ALA A 393 -28.82 -12.16 19.72
N LEU A 394 -28.40 -11.52 18.63
CA LEU A 394 -29.06 -10.30 18.14
C LEU A 394 -30.49 -10.58 17.68
N ARG A 395 -30.68 -11.59 16.83
CA ARG A 395 -32.01 -11.98 16.33
C ARG A 395 -32.96 -12.38 17.47
N GLY A 396 -32.46 -13.04 18.51
CA GLY A 396 -33.23 -13.42 19.69
C GLY A 396 -33.76 -12.21 20.47
N CYS A 397 -32.96 -11.14 20.61
CA CYS A 397 -33.44 -9.89 21.19
C CYS A 397 -34.54 -9.25 20.33
N VAL A 398 -34.32 -9.15 19.01
CA VAL A 398 -35.29 -8.56 18.07
C VAL A 398 -36.61 -9.35 18.07
N ALA A 399 -36.55 -10.68 18.01
CA ALA A 399 -37.72 -11.56 18.04
C ALA A 399 -38.51 -11.43 19.36
N ALA A 400 -37.83 -11.13 20.47
CA ALA A 400 -38.45 -10.84 21.76
C ALA A 400 -38.98 -9.40 21.88
N GLY A 401 -38.96 -8.60 20.81
CA GLY A 401 -39.40 -7.21 20.82
C GLY A 401 -38.48 -6.27 21.61
N ARG A 402 -37.24 -6.68 21.90
CA ARG A 402 -36.24 -5.90 22.64
C ARG A 402 -35.19 -5.33 21.69
N PRO A 403 -34.58 -4.17 22.00
CA PRO A 403 -33.44 -3.68 21.23
C PRO A 403 -32.25 -4.65 21.35
N ALA A 404 -31.61 -4.97 20.23
CA ALA A 404 -30.42 -5.80 20.18
C ALA A 404 -29.17 -4.91 20.26
N VAL A 405 -28.60 -4.78 21.45
CA VAL A 405 -27.46 -3.87 21.70
C VAL A 405 -26.14 -4.64 21.66
N ILE A 406 -25.26 -4.27 20.72
CA ILE A 406 -23.84 -4.59 20.72
C ILE A 406 -23.15 -3.51 21.56
N ALA A 407 -22.80 -3.84 22.80
CA ALA A 407 -22.20 -2.89 23.74
C ALA A 407 -20.68 -2.83 23.53
N GLU A 408 -20.18 -1.65 23.17
CA GLU A 408 -18.77 -1.47 22.81
C GLU A 408 -17.88 -1.15 24.01
N VAL A 409 -16.80 -1.91 24.15
CA VAL A 409 -15.76 -1.78 25.17
C VAL A 409 -14.57 -1.05 24.55
N LYS A 410 -14.52 0.29 24.74
CA LYS A 410 -13.59 1.21 24.07
C LYS A 410 -12.87 2.15 25.03
N LYS A 411 -11.55 2.02 25.15
CA LYS A 411 -10.74 2.86 26.04
C LYS A 411 -10.51 4.26 25.49
N ALA A 412 -10.12 4.37 24.23
CA ALA A 412 -9.79 5.63 23.58
C ALA A 412 -10.34 5.68 22.14
N SER A 413 -10.29 6.86 21.53
CA SER A 413 -10.47 7.02 20.09
C SER A 413 -9.57 8.13 19.54
N PRO A 414 -9.17 8.08 18.26
CA PRO A 414 -8.35 9.13 17.65
C PRO A 414 -8.97 10.53 17.75
N SER A 415 -10.30 10.61 17.65
CA SER A 415 -11.04 11.87 17.65
C SER A 415 -11.27 12.49 19.03
N LYS A 416 -11.29 11.67 20.09
CA LYS A 416 -11.71 12.11 21.45
C LYS A 416 -10.71 11.80 22.55
N GLY A 417 -9.57 11.19 22.23
CA GLY A 417 -8.58 10.75 23.21
C GLY A 417 -9.11 9.64 24.12
N VAL A 418 -8.65 9.61 25.36
CA VAL A 418 -9.08 8.63 26.38
C VAL A 418 -10.52 8.93 26.79
N LEU A 419 -11.40 7.94 26.59
CA LEU A 419 -12.82 8.00 26.97
C LEU A 419 -13.05 7.54 28.41
N ARG A 420 -12.23 6.59 28.88
CA ARG A 420 -12.30 6.02 30.22
C ARG A 420 -10.91 5.68 30.73
N GLU A 421 -10.46 6.40 31.76
CA GLU A 421 -9.16 6.16 32.39
C GLU A 421 -9.16 4.86 33.20
N HIS A 422 -10.18 4.66 34.05
CA HIS A 422 -10.36 3.41 34.79
C HIS A 422 -11.05 2.36 33.91
N PHE A 423 -10.24 1.64 33.14
CA PHE A 423 -10.68 0.70 32.13
C PHE A 423 -10.42 -0.75 32.54
N VAL A 424 -11.45 -1.42 33.08
CA VAL A 424 -11.41 -2.83 33.49
C VAL A 424 -12.39 -3.64 32.63
N PRO A 425 -11.93 -4.26 31.52
CA PRO A 425 -12.80 -4.90 30.53
C PRO A 425 -13.74 -5.98 31.10
N ALA A 426 -13.26 -6.79 32.05
CA ALA A 426 -14.07 -7.82 32.71
C ALA A 426 -15.28 -7.23 33.46
N ALA A 427 -15.05 -6.22 34.30
CA ALA A 427 -16.12 -5.56 35.05
C ALA A 427 -17.11 -4.81 34.13
N ILE A 428 -16.61 -4.20 33.05
CA ILE A 428 -17.44 -3.55 32.03
C ILE A 428 -18.34 -4.59 31.33
N ALA A 429 -17.76 -5.73 30.92
CA ALA A 429 -18.48 -6.82 30.26
C ALA A 429 -19.55 -7.44 31.17
N GLU A 430 -19.23 -7.71 32.44
CA GLU A 430 -20.20 -8.16 33.45
C GLU A 430 -21.35 -7.16 33.62
N SER A 431 -21.04 -5.87 33.70
CA SER A 431 -22.08 -4.86 33.84
C SER A 431 -22.98 -4.82 32.60
N TYR A 432 -22.42 -4.87 31.39
CA TYR A 432 -23.23 -4.94 30.16
C TYR A 432 -24.12 -6.18 30.09
N ALA A 433 -23.60 -7.35 30.47
CA ALA A 433 -24.36 -8.59 30.50
C ALA A 433 -25.55 -8.53 31.47
N ARG A 434 -25.35 -7.98 32.68
CA ARG A 434 -26.42 -7.81 33.67
C ARG A 434 -27.52 -6.85 33.22
N HIS A 435 -27.16 -5.87 32.38
CA HIS A 435 -28.08 -4.79 31.99
C HIS A 435 -28.66 -4.97 30.59
N GLY A 436 -28.51 -6.14 29.97
CA GLY A 436 -29.27 -6.52 28.77
C GLY A 436 -28.58 -6.27 27.43
N ALA A 437 -27.26 -6.10 27.40
CA ALA A 437 -26.52 -6.19 26.14
C ALA A 437 -26.72 -7.57 25.47
N ALA A 438 -26.87 -7.59 24.16
CA ALA A 438 -27.00 -8.82 23.38
C ALA A 438 -25.63 -9.41 23.02
N CYS A 439 -24.68 -8.52 22.68
CA CYS A 439 -23.31 -8.89 22.35
C CYS A 439 -22.33 -7.81 22.85
N LEU A 440 -21.04 -8.14 22.86
CA LEU A 440 -19.97 -7.18 23.10
C LEU A 440 -19.24 -6.84 21.80
N SER A 441 -18.69 -5.63 21.73
CA SER A 441 -17.73 -5.22 20.70
C SER A 441 -16.46 -4.70 21.38
N VAL A 442 -15.37 -5.44 21.31
CA VAL A 442 -14.13 -5.10 22.03
C VAL A 442 -13.06 -4.65 21.05
N LEU A 443 -12.48 -3.47 21.28
CA LEU A 443 -11.42 -2.95 20.43
C LEU A 443 -10.08 -3.60 20.75
N THR A 444 -9.42 -4.15 19.73
CA THR A 444 -8.10 -4.79 19.87
C THR A 444 -6.94 -3.97 19.28
N ASP A 445 -7.24 -2.88 18.56
CA ASP A 445 -6.21 -2.00 18.04
C ASP A 445 -5.51 -1.19 19.14
N GLU A 446 -4.23 -1.46 19.37
CA GLU A 446 -3.43 -0.80 20.42
C GLU A 446 -3.10 0.65 20.05
N ARG A 447 -2.73 0.92 18.79
CA ARG A 447 -2.07 2.18 18.41
C ARG A 447 -3.03 3.37 18.36
N PHE A 448 -4.23 3.18 17.84
CA PHE A 448 -5.20 4.25 17.58
C PHE A 448 -6.32 4.28 18.62
N PHE A 449 -6.65 3.13 19.20
CA PHE A 449 -7.76 3.01 20.16
C PHE A 449 -7.35 2.63 21.58
N GLN A 450 -6.05 2.37 21.83
CA GLN A 450 -5.56 1.80 23.08
C GLN A 450 -6.33 0.54 23.48
N GLY A 451 -6.71 -0.26 22.49
CA GLY A 451 -7.26 -1.60 22.66
C GLY A 451 -6.17 -2.59 23.05
N SER A 452 -6.56 -3.85 23.23
CA SER A 452 -5.63 -4.94 23.48
C SER A 452 -6.33 -6.28 23.28
N VAL A 453 -5.57 -7.28 22.87
CA VAL A 453 -6.02 -8.69 22.84
C VAL A 453 -6.44 -9.15 24.24
N ASP A 454 -5.69 -8.75 25.28
CA ASP A 454 -6.00 -9.12 26.67
C ASP A 454 -7.36 -8.55 27.12
N TYR A 455 -7.78 -7.42 26.55
CA TYR A 455 -9.08 -6.83 26.85
C TYR A 455 -10.23 -7.68 26.29
N LEU A 456 -10.07 -8.22 25.08
CA LEU A 456 -11.04 -9.14 24.49
C LEU A 456 -11.13 -10.43 25.30
N LEU A 457 -9.98 -11.02 25.63
CA LEU A 457 -9.92 -12.25 26.44
C LEU A 457 -10.58 -12.05 27.82
N ALA A 458 -10.26 -10.96 28.52
CA ALA A 458 -10.82 -10.64 29.82
C ALA A 458 -12.34 -10.38 29.75
N ALA A 459 -12.81 -9.60 28.77
CA ALA A 459 -14.23 -9.31 28.60
C ALA A 459 -15.03 -10.58 28.28
N ARG A 460 -14.51 -11.44 27.39
CA ARG A 460 -15.15 -12.70 27.02
C ARG A 460 -15.22 -13.69 28.18
N ALA A 461 -14.16 -13.79 28.97
CA ALA A 461 -14.10 -14.69 30.12
C ALA A 461 -15.08 -14.29 31.23
N ALA A 462 -15.38 -12.99 31.36
CA ALA A 462 -16.18 -12.46 32.46
C ALA A 462 -17.71 -12.60 32.26
N CYS A 463 -18.18 -12.94 31.05
CA CYS A 463 -19.63 -13.03 30.78
C CYS A 463 -19.95 -14.02 29.65
N PRO A 464 -21.22 -14.44 29.48
CA PRO A 464 -21.61 -15.40 28.44
C PRO A 464 -21.92 -14.75 27.07
N LEU A 465 -21.81 -13.42 26.94
CA LEU A 465 -22.19 -12.73 25.70
C LEU A 465 -21.24 -13.07 24.54
N PRO A 466 -21.73 -13.22 23.29
CA PRO A 466 -20.87 -13.29 22.12
C PRO A 466 -20.05 -12.01 21.95
N VAL A 467 -18.82 -12.13 21.44
CA VAL A 467 -17.87 -11.01 21.33
C VAL A 467 -17.43 -10.77 19.89
N LEU A 468 -17.63 -9.54 19.42
CA LEU A 468 -17.05 -8.99 18.19
C LEU A 468 -15.63 -8.49 18.48
N ARG A 469 -14.65 -8.97 17.71
CA ARG A 469 -13.32 -8.34 17.63
C ARG A 469 -13.44 -7.10 16.75
N LYS A 470 -13.42 -5.92 17.37
CA LYS A 470 -13.45 -4.65 16.67
C LYS A 470 -12.02 -4.21 16.34
N ASP A 471 -11.64 -4.41 15.08
CA ASP A 471 -10.32 -4.05 14.53
C ASP A 471 -10.44 -3.81 13.03
N PHE A 472 -9.38 -3.32 12.42
CA PHE A 472 -9.28 -3.11 10.98
C PHE A 472 -8.74 -4.39 10.33
N MET A 473 -9.67 -5.24 9.89
CA MET A 473 -9.35 -6.51 9.22
C MET A 473 -8.92 -6.24 7.78
N VAL A 474 -7.70 -6.61 7.42
CA VAL A 474 -7.13 -6.43 6.08
C VAL A 474 -6.43 -7.69 5.56
N ASP A 475 -6.38 -8.77 6.34
CA ASP A 475 -5.69 -10.01 5.96
C ASP A 475 -6.29 -11.21 6.71
N ASP A 476 -6.27 -12.39 6.08
CA ASP A 476 -6.84 -13.63 6.61
C ASP A 476 -6.20 -14.07 7.92
N TYR A 477 -4.92 -13.73 8.13
CA TYR A 477 -4.20 -13.98 9.36
C TYR A 477 -4.92 -13.37 10.57
N GLN A 478 -5.48 -12.16 10.43
CA GLN A 478 -6.23 -11.52 11.51
C GLN A 478 -7.56 -12.24 11.79
N VAL A 479 -8.17 -12.89 10.78
CA VAL A 479 -9.40 -13.67 10.96
C VAL A 479 -9.11 -14.93 11.77
N PHE A 480 -8.02 -15.64 11.48
CA PHE A 480 -7.59 -16.78 12.29
C PHE A 480 -7.17 -16.35 13.70
N GLU A 481 -6.50 -15.20 13.85
CA GLU A 481 -6.20 -14.61 15.16
C GLU A 481 -7.47 -14.32 15.95
N ALA A 482 -8.48 -13.69 15.33
CA ALA A 482 -9.75 -13.40 15.97
C ALA A 482 -10.38 -14.69 16.50
N ARG A 483 -10.34 -15.75 15.71
CA ARG A 483 -10.86 -17.06 16.11
C ARG A 483 -10.10 -17.66 17.29
N GLU A 484 -8.79 -17.59 17.25
CA GLU A 484 -7.93 -18.11 18.31
C GLU A 484 -8.12 -17.34 19.63
N MET A 485 -8.39 -16.04 19.56
CA MET A 485 -8.77 -15.21 20.71
C MET A 485 -10.15 -15.55 21.28
N GLY A 486 -10.93 -16.41 20.61
CA GLY A 486 -12.30 -16.75 20.99
C GLY A 486 -13.34 -15.71 20.55
N ALA A 487 -13.02 -14.82 19.60
CA ALA A 487 -14.05 -13.96 19.02
C ALA A 487 -15.12 -14.80 18.33
N ASP A 488 -16.35 -14.28 18.34
CA ASP A 488 -17.53 -14.88 17.73
C ASP A 488 -17.97 -14.11 16.47
N CYS A 489 -17.49 -12.88 16.31
CA CYS A 489 -17.72 -12.03 15.16
C CYS A 489 -16.46 -11.20 14.82
N ILE A 490 -16.31 -10.85 13.55
CA ILE A 490 -15.33 -9.86 13.06
C ILE A 490 -16.02 -8.69 12.37
N LEU A 491 -15.31 -7.56 12.29
CA LEU A 491 -15.73 -6.37 11.57
C LEU A 491 -15.00 -6.30 10.22
N LEU A 492 -15.73 -6.13 9.12
CA LEU A 492 -15.17 -5.76 7.81
C LEU A 492 -15.64 -4.34 7.48
N ILE A 493 -14.73 -3.44 7.16
CA ILE A 493 -15.07 -2.05 6.84
C ILE A 493 -14.96 -1.87 5.33
N ALA A 494 -16.07 -1.58 4.66
CA ALA A 494 -16.12 -1.52 3.20
C ALA A 494 -15.18 -0.45 2.60
N ALA A 495 -14.99 0.66 3.32
CA ALA A 495 -14.05 1.72 2.96
C ALA A 495 -12.56 1.26 2.98
N CYS A 496 -12.23 0.21 3.74
CA CYS A 496 -10.85 -0.29 3.89
C CYS A 496 -10.45 -1.35 2.86
N LEU A 497 -11.43 -1.97 2.20
CA LEU A 497 -11.24 -3.26 1.55
C LEU A 497 -11.73 -3.22 0.10
N ALA A 498 -11.02 -3.91 -0.79
CA ALA A 498 -11.53 -4.19 -2.13
C ALA A 498 -12.63 -5.27 -2.07
N ASP A 499 -13.49 -5.33 -3.09
CA ASP A 499 -14.62 -6.29 -3.13
C ASP A 499 -14.18 -7.75 -3.01
N ALA A 500 -13.12 -8.12 -3.74
CA ALA A 500 -12.55 -9.47 -3.68
C ALA A 500 -12.02 -9.78 -2.27
N GLN A 501 -11.31 -8.84 -1.67
CA GLN A 501 -10.75 -8.99 -0.33
C GLN A 501 -11.85 -9.13 0.74
N MET A 502 -12.94 -8.35 0.66
CA MET A 502 -14.09 -8.53 1.56
C MET A 502 -14.70 -9.92 1.43
N ALA A 503 -14.89 -10.40 0.19
CA ALA A 503 -15.46 -11.72 -0.07
C ALA A 503 -14.55 -12.85 0.45
N ASP A 504 -13.23 -12.72 0.29
CA ASP A 504 -12.26 -13.70 0.78
C ASP A 504 -12.24 -13.74 2.32
N LEU A 505 -12.19 -12.58 2.98
CA LEU A 505 -12.22 -12.52 4.44
C LEU A 505 -13.54 -13.03 5.02
N GLU A 506 -14.67 -12.72 4.37
CA GLU A 506 -15.97 -13.30 4.72
C GLU A 506 -15.94 -14.83 4.61
N ALA A 507 -15.43 -15.36 3.50
CA ALA A 507 -15.39 -16.80 3.27
C ALA A 507 -14.54 -17.52 4.33
N VAL A 508 -13.39 -16.95 4.71
CA VAL A 508 -12.54 -17.48 5.79
C VAL A 508 -13.28 -17.43 7.12
N ALA A 509 -13.92 -16.31 7.45
CA ALA A 509 -14.67 -16.15 8.70
C ALA A 509 -15.82 -17.18 8.78
N GLN A 510 -16.59 -17.35 7.71
CA GLN A 510 -17.67 -18.34 7.64
C GLN A 510 -17.15 -19.77 7.79
N ALA A 511 -16.01 -20.11 7.17
CA ALA A 511 -15.40 -21.43 7.32
C ALA A 511 -14.98 -21.73 8.78
N LEU A 512 -14.68 -20.69 9.56
CA LEU A 512 -14.35 -20.79 10.98
C LEU A 512 -15.56 -20.70 11.92
N GLY A 513 -16.76 -20.46 11.38
CA GLY A 513 -18.00 -20.26 12.13
C GLY A 513 -18.17 -18.86 12.73
N LEU A 514 -17.35 -17.88 12.34
CA LEU A 514 -17.46 -16.50 12.79
C LEU A 514 -18.60 -15.77 12.08
N ALA A 515 -19.34 -14.96 12.82
CA ALA A 515 -20.19 -13.94 12.21
C ALA A 515 -19.34 -12.81 11.61
N VAL A 516 -19.90 -12.09 10.63
CA VAL A 516 -19.23 -10.99 9.95
C VAL A 516 -20.15 -9.78 9.96
N LEU A 517 -19.79 -8.72 10.68
CA LEU A 517 -20.47 -7.43 10.54
C LEU A 517 -19.74 -6.63 9.46
N VAL A 518 -20.42 -6.29 8.35
CA VAL A 518 -19.85 -5.40 7.33
C VAL A 518 -20.33 -3.97 7.55
N GLU A 519 -19.39 -3.06 7.84
CA GLU A 519 -19.64 -1.64 8.11
C GLU A 519 -19.55 -0.81 6.83
N VAL A 520 -20.54 0.05 6.61
CA VAL A 520 -20.63 0.97 5.46
C VAL A 520 -20.99 2.39 5.91
N HIS A 521 -20.64 3.37 5.06
CA HIS A 521 -20.85 4.80 5.34
C HIS A 521 -21.72 5.49 4.30
N ASP A 522 -21.88 4.90 3.11
CA ASP A 522 -22.68 5.46 2.04
C ASP A 522 -23.37 4.37 1.21
N GLY A 523 -24.13 4.82 0.21
CA GLY A 523 -24.88 3.92 -0.66
C GLY A 523 -24.02 3.07 -1.59
N ALA A 524 -22.84 3.55 -2.00
CA ALA A 524 -21.95 2.79 -2.87
C ALA A 524 -21.26 1.68 -2.08
N GLU A 525 -20.85 1.96 -0.84
CA GLU A 525 -20.37 0.95 0.10
C GLU A 525 -21.45 -0.08 0.44
N LEU A 526 -22.69 0.36 0.64
CA LEU A 526 -23.83 -0.55 0.86
C LEU A 526 -24.02 -1.52 -0.31
N ASP A 527 -23.99 -1.03 -1.56
CA ASP A 527 -24.12 -1.91 -2.74
C ASP A 527 -23.03 -2.98 -2.82
N ARG A 528 -21.81 -2.64 -2.36
CA ARG A 528 -20.69 -3.57 -2.29
C ARG A 528 -20.89 -4.58 -1.17
N ALA A 529 -21.29 -4.12 0.02
CA ALA A 529 -21.58 -4.97 1.18
C ALA A 529 -22.72 -5.97 0.92
N LEU A 530 -23.76 -5.58 0.17
CA LEU A 530 -24.90 -6.45 -0.15
C LEU A 530 -24.54 -7.64 -1.06
N ARG A 531 -23.36 -7.63 -1.69
CA ARG A 531 -22.83 -8.77 -2.46
C ARG A 531 -22.32 -9.91 -1.57
N LEU A 532 -22.01 -9.59 -0.30
CA LEU A 532 -21.58 -10.56 0.69
C LEU A 532 -22.76 -11.42 1.16
N LYS A 533 -22.46 -12.59 1.73
CA LYS A 533 -23.46 -13.55 2.23
C LYS A 533 -23.88 -13.28 3.68
N THR A 534 -23.16 -12.43 4.40
CA THR A 534 -23.36 -12.20 5.83
C THR A 534 -24.73 -11.60 6.13
N PRO A 535 -25.46 -12.10 7.12
CA PRO A 535 -26.75 -11.51 7.48
C PRO A 535 -26.62 -10.16 8.19
N LEU A 536 -25.42 -9.70 8.57
CA LEU A 536 -25.24 -8.49 9.37
C LEU A 536 -24.65 -7.35 8.54
N VAL A 537 -25.35 -6.22 8.46
CA VAL A 537 -24.87 -4.98 7.82
C VAL A 537 -24.88 -3.88 8.86
N GLY A 538 -23.76 -3.20 9.04
CA GLY A 538 -23.59 -2.05 9.91
C GLY A 538 -23.59 -0.76 9.11
N ILE A 539 -24.41 0.22 9.49
CA ILE A 539 -24.33 1.57 8.93
C ILE A 539 -23.76 2.51 9.99
N ASN A 540 -22.59 3.06 9.70
CA ASN A 540 -21.93 3.99 10.58
C ASN A 540 -22.39 5.42 10.29
N ASN A 541 -23.11 6.01 11.24
CA ASN A 541 -23.68 7.35 11.11
C ASN A 541 -22.63 8.46 11.15
N ARG A 542 -21.36 8.15 11.41
CA ARG A 542 -20.25 9.09 11.37
C ARG A 542 -19.64 9.13 9.97
N ASN A 543 -19.70 10.27 9.31
CA ASN A 543 -19.03 10.48 8.04
C ASN A 543 -17.50 10.43 8.23
N LEU A 544 -16.81 9.55 7.51
CA LEU A 544 -15.35 9.40 7.64
C LEU A 544 -14.57 10.62 7.12
N ARG A 545 -15.13 11.44 6.23
CA ARG A 545 -14.46 12.63 5.68
C ARG A 545 -14.66 13.86 6.58
N THR A 546 -15.89 14.08 7.05
CA THR A 546 -16.28 15.30 7.79
C THR A 546 -16.38 15.11 9.31
N PHE A 547 -16.41 13.87 9.80
CA PHE A 547 -16.71 13.48 11.18
C PHE A 547 -18.08 13.90 11.70
N GLU A 548 -18.95 14.42 10.83
CA GLU A 548 -20.34 14.69 11.16
C GLU A 548 -21.06 13.39 11.49
N VAL A 549 -21.92 13.43 12.51
CA VAL A 549 -22.70 12.27 12.95
C VAL A 549 -24.17 12.58 12.76
N THR A 550 -24.85 11.81 11.91
CA THR A 550 -26.30 11.93 11.71
C THR A 550 -26.97 10.57 11.51
N LEU A 551 -28.06 10.34 12.24
CA LEU A 551 -28.90 9.15 12.11
C LEU A 551 -29.68 9.10 10.78
N ASP A 552 -29.71 10.22 10.05
CA ASP A 552 -30.30 10.29 8.71
C ASP A 552 -29.54 9.41 7.72
N THR A 553 -28.27 9.11 7.97
CA THR A 553 -27.48 8.16 7.16
C THR A 553 -28.13 6.78 7.16
N THR A 554 -28.36 6.20 8.36
CA THR A 554 -29.08 4.93 8.48
C THR A 554 -30.48 5.01 7.85
N LEU A 555 -31.25 6.06 8.14
CA LEU A 555 -32.62 6.18 7.63
C LEU A 555 -32.70 6.32 6.11
N GLY A 556 -31.76 7.04 5.50
CA GLY A 556 -31.71 7.23 4.04
C GLY A 556 -31.26 5.98 3.29
N LEU A 557 -30.44 5.15 3.92
CA LEU A 557 -29.95 3.89 3.35
C LEU A 557 -30.88 2.70 3.63
N LEU A 558 -31.69 2.74 4.69
CA LEU A 558 -32.61 1.69 5.10
C LEU A 558 -33.47 1.11 3.96
N PRO A 559 -34.08 1.89 3.05
CA PRO A 559 -34.91 1.34 1.97
C PRO A 559 -34.15 0.42 0.99
N ARG A 560 -32.82 0.49 0.98
CA ARG A 560 -31.95 -0.32 0.12
C ARG A 560 -31.49 -1.61 0.80
N VAL A 561 -31.72 -1.77 2.10
CA VAL A 561 -31.30 -2.94 2.87
C VAL A 561 -32.35 -4.04 2.70
N PRO A 562 -31.98 -5.21 2.15
CA PRO A 562 -32.90 -6.32 1.97
C PRO A 562 -33.42 -6.88 3.31
N PRO A 563 -34.67 -7.39 3.38
CA PRO A 563 -35.27 -7.89 4.63
C PRO A 563 -34.55 -9.07 5.29
N ASP A 564 -33.74 -9.83 4.55
CA ASP A 564 -32.94 -10.95 5.06
C ASP A 564 -31.69 -10.48 5.82
N ARG A 565 -31.33 -9.19 5.71
CA ARG A 565 -30.22 -8.57 6.43
C ARG A 565 -30.72 -7.95 7.73
N LEU A 566 -30.04 -8.25 8.83
CA LEU A 566 -30.20 -7.56 10.09
C LEU A 566 -29.33 -6.29 10.06
N LEU A 567 -29.98 -5.15 9.94
CA LEU A 567 -29.32 -3.85 9.98
C LEU A 567 -28.94 -3.45 11.41
N VAL A 568 -27.68 -3.09 11.60
CA VAL A 568 -27.11 -2.52 12.83
C VAL A 568 -26.82 -1.04 12.59
N THR A 569 -27.45 -0.14 13.34
CA THR A 569 -27.10 1.28 13.31
C THR A 569 -25.96 1.56 14.28
N GLU A 570 -24.92 2.26 13.81
CA GLU A 570 -23.71 2.52 14.59
C GLU A 570 -23.46 4.01 14.76
N SER A 571 -22.94 4.39 15.92
CA SER A 571 -22.70 5.81 16.29
C SER A 571 -23.97 6.67 16.34
N GLY A 572 -23.92 7.79 17.05
CA GLY A 572 -25.00 8.80 17.05
C GLY A 572 -26.22 8.52 17.94
N ILE A 573 -26.27 7.38 18.65
CA ILE A 573 -27.31 7.09 19.65
C ILE A 573 -26.88 7.67 20.99
N LEU A 574 -27.50 8.76 21.43
CA LEU A 574 -27.11 9.51 22.62
C LEU A 574 -28.25 9.63 23.66
N ALA A 575 -29.50 9.51 23.23
CA ALA A 575 -30.67 9.60 24.08
C ALA A 575 -31.76 8.56 23.74
N PRO A 576 -32.70 8.26 24.66
CA PRO A 576 -33.80 7.31 24.39
C PRO A 576 -34.68 7.71 23.20
N ALA A 577 -34.74 9.01 22.86
CA ALA A 577 -35.43 9.49 21.66
C ALA A 577 -34.80 8.97 20.37
N ASP A 578 -33.47 8.85 20.32
CA ASP A 578 -32.75 8.31 19.17
C ASP A 578 -33.07 6.82 18.99
N VAL A 579 -33.13 6.08 20.09
CA VAL A 579 -33.53 4.67 20.10
C VAL A 579 -34.96 4.51 19.58
N ARG A 580 -35.91 5.31 20.09
CA ARG A 580 -37.30 5.31 19.60
C ARG A 580 -37.38 5.61 18.10
N ARG A 581 -36.69 6.65 17.64
CA ARG A 581 -36.63 7.04 16.23
C ARG A 581 -36.18 5.90 15.32
N MET A 582 -35.12 5.18 15.70
CA MET A 582 -34.63 4.02 14.94
C MET A 582 -35.62 2.86 14.98
N ARG A 583 -36.20 2.56 16.15
CA ARG A 583 -37.15 1.45 16.30
C ARG A 583 -38.47 1.69 15.57
N GLU A 584 -38.97 2.92 15.55
CA GLU A 584 -40.14 3.32 14.74
C GLU A 584 -39.89 3.08 13.25
N ALA A 585 -38.66 3.31 12.79
CA ALA A 585 -38.19 2.98 11.44
C ALA A 585 -37.81 1.50 11.24
N GLN A 586 -38.19 0.60 12.15
CA GLN A 586 -37.89 -0.85 12.07
C GLN A 586 -36.39 -1.21 12.15
N VAL A 587 -35.56 -0.31 12.68
CA VAL A 587 -34.14 -0.59 12.99
C VAL A 587 -34.04 -1.00 14.46
N HIS A 588 -33.67 -2.26 14.70
CA HIS A 588 -33.75 -2.87 16.04
C HIS A 588 -32.41 -3.30 16.63
N ALA A 589 -31.32 -3.24 15.86
CA ALA A 589 -29.98 -3.55 16.35
C ALA A 589 -29.08 -2.30 16.35
N PHE A 590 -28.25 -2.19 17.37
CA PHE A 590 -27.48 -0.99 17.68
C PHE A 590 -26.06 -1.35 18.10
N LEU A 591 -25.06 -0.61 17.64
CA LEU A 591 -23.70 -0.65 18.19
C LEU A 591 -23.40 0.68 18.88
N VAL A 592 -23.25 0.65 20.20
CA VAL A 592 -23.10 1.86 21.03
C VAL A 592 -21.95 1.69 22.03
N GLY A 593 -21.08 2.70 22.12
CA GLY A 593 -19.92 2.67 23.02
C GLY A 593 -19.61 3.99 23.70
N GLU A 594 -19.50 5.08 22.93
CA GLU A 594 -18.99 6.35 23.44
C GLU A 594 -19.83 6.90 24.61
N ALA A 595 -21.16 6.82 24.53
CA ALA A 595 -22.06 7.24 25.61
C ALA A 595 -21.83 6.46 26.91
N PHE A 596 -21.56 5.15 26.81
CA PHE A 596 -21.42 4.27 27.97
C PHE A 596 -20.04 4.35 28.62
N MET A 597 -18.98 4.49 27.81
CA MET A 597 -17.60 4.53 28.30
C MET A 597 -17.33 5.75 29.19
N ARG A 598 -18.10 6.83 29.00
CA ARG A 598 -18.05 8.05 29.82
C ARG A 598 -18.88 7.98 31.11
N ALA A 599 -19.81 7.02 31.21
CA ALA A 599 -20.70 6.90 32.37
C ALA A 599 -20.00 6.21 33.55
N PRO A 600 -20.35 6.51 34.81
CA PRO A 600 -19.77 5.84 35.98
C PRO A 600 -19.93 4.31 35.91
N ASP A 601 -21.13 3.83 35.57
CA ASP A 601 -21.40 2.42 35.29
C ASP A 601 -21.94 2.27 33.84
N PRO A 602 -21.19 1.62 32.94
CA PRO A 602 -21.59 1.44 31.55
C PRO A 602 -22.91 0.65 31.38
N GLY A 603 -23.17 -0.34 32.24
CA GLY A 603 -24.36 -1.16 32.16
C GLY A 603 -25.61 -0.41 32.59
N LEU A 604 -25.54 0.38 33.68
CA LEU A 604 -26.65 1.25 34.07
C LEU A 604 -26.96 2.29 33.00
N ALA A 605 -25.94 2.84 32.34
CA ALA A 605 -26.13 3.77 31.23
C ALA A 605 -26.80 3.09 30.02
N LEU A 606 -26.47 1.82 29.74
CA LEU A 606 -27.15 1.02 28.72
C LEU A 606 -28.63 0.83 29.08
N ALA A 607 -28.93 0.40 30.31
CA ALA A 607 -30.31 0.22 30.78
C ALA A 607 -31.11 1.53 30.74
N ALA A 608 -30.50 2.67 31.09
CA ALA A 608 -31.17 3.96 31.02
C ALA A 608 -31.44 4.42 29.58
N LEU A 609 -30.58 4.05 28.63
CA LEU A 609 -30.72 4.44 27.22
C LEU A 609 -31.74 3.57 26.46
N PHE A 610 -31.83 2.29 26.81
CA PHE A 610 -32.61 1.28 26.06
C PHE A 610 -33.79 0.65 26.83
N GLY A 611 -33.86 0.86 28.14
CA GLY A 611 -34.84 0.24 29.04
C GLY A 611 -36.17 0.98 29.18
#